data_AF-A0A7D8AB99-F1
#
_entry.id   AF-A0A7D8AB99-F1
#
_cell.length_a   1.000
_cell.length_b   1.000
_cell.length_c   1.000
_cell.angle_alpha   90.00
_cell.angle_beta   90.00
_cell.angle_gamma   90.00
#
_symmetry.space_group_name_H-M   'P 1'
#
loop_
_entity.id
_entity.type
_entity.pdbx_description
1 polymer ?
#
loop_
_entity_poly.entity_id
_entity_poly.type
_entity_poly.pdbx_seq_one_letter_code
_entity_poly.pdbx_strand_id
1 'polypeptide(L)'
;MADDVAADDVAQLVAAAGSSEAAARMWREALDEIARHLITAALTVDPSRIAIGGGMTRAGSALLDPVSARVRTALPYAPEIVLSRFAADASLRGAVLLARGSD
;
A
#
# COMPACT_ATOMS: atom_id res chain seq x y z
N MET A 1 11.73 6.33 26.30
CA MET A 1 12.04 7.42 25.37
C MET A 1 11.97 6.81 23.99
N ALA A 2 10.78 6.84 23.37
CA ALA A 2 10.60 6.33 22.01
C ALA A 2 11.31 7.32 21.10
N ASP A 3 12.35 6.85 20.43
CA ASP A 3 13.03 7.60 19.39
C ASP A 3 12.03 7.73 18.24
N ASP A 4 11.40 8.90 18.17
CA ASP A 4 10.45 9.28 17.13
C ASP A 4 11.28 9.46 15.86
N VAL A 5 11.49 8.34 15.15
CA VAL A 5 12.06 8.38 13.80
C VAL A 5 11.00 9.04 12.92
N ALA A 6 10.99 10.36 12.90
CA ALA A 6 10.21 11.17 11.99
C ALA A 6 10.73 10.96 10.58
N ALA A 7 10.34 9.84 9.97
CA ALA A 7 10.43 9.69 8.54
C ALA A 7 9.26 10.48 7.95
N ASP A 8 9.52 11.71 7.49
CA ASP A 8 8.53 12.57 6.82
C ASP A 8 8.04 11.95 5.49
N ASP A 9 8.72 10.91 5.00
CA ASP A 9 8.34 10.16 3.81
C ASP A 9 8.60 8.65 3.96
N VAL A 10 7.71 7.86 3.36
CA VAL A 10 7.79 6.40 3.22
C VAL A 10 9.11 5.97 2.57
N ALA A 11 9.59 6.70 1.57
CA ALA A 11 10.85 6.39 0.90
C ALA A 11 12.05 6.48 1.86
N GLN A 12 12.05 7.47 2.76
CA GLN A 12 13.10 7.62 3.78
C GLN A 12 13.02 6.50 4.82
N LEU A 13 11.80 6.14 5.24
CA LEU A 13 11.58 5.03 6.16
C LEU A 13 12.11 3.71 5.59
N VAL A 14 11.78 3.40 4.33
CA VAL A 14 12.24 2.20 3.64
C VAL A 14 13.76 2.19 3.51
N ALA A 15 14.39 3.32 3.18
CA ALA A 15 15.84 3.42 3.12
C ALA A 15 16.51 3.20 4.49
N ALA A 16 15.96 3.80 5.55
CA ALA A 16 16.47 3.68 6.90
C ALA A 16 16.29 2.29 7.51
N ALA A 17 15.31 1.50 7.03
CA ALA A 17 15.08 0.14 7.51
C ALA A 17 16.26 -0.81 7.26
N GLY A 18 17.18 -0.49 6.35
CA GLY A 18 18.42 -1.26 6.14
C GLY A 18 19.49 -1.03 7.21
N SER A 19 19.41 0.07 7.97
CA SER A 19 20.47 0.50 8.90
C SER A 19 19.97 0.80 10.32
N SER A 20 18.65 0.83 10.54
CA SER A 20 18.03 1.09 11.84
C SER A 20 17.00 0.02 12.17
N GLU A 21 17.20 -0.68 13.28
CA GLU A 21 16.25 -1.68 13.77
C GLU A 21 14.89 -1.05 14.12
N ALA A 22 14.89 0.17 14.66
CA ALA A 22 13.68 0.92 14.95
C ALA A 22 12.88 1.22 13.67
N ALA A 23 13.57 1.71 12.62
CA ALA A 23 12.95 1.96 11.31
C ALA A 23 12.43 0.66 10.67
N ALA A 24 13.22 -0.42 10.76
CA ALA A 24 12.83 -1.72 10.24
C ALA A 24 11.59 -2.28 10.96
N ARG A 25 11.50 -2.11 12.29
CA ARG A 25 10.33 -2.51 13.08
C ARG A 25 9.10 -1.71 12.67
N MET A 26 9.21 -0.38 12.63
CA MET A 26 8.12 0.49 12.22
C MET A 26 7.63 0.17 10.80
N TRP A 27 8.55 -0.11 9.86
CA TRP A 27 8.18 -0.52 8.51
C TRP A 27 7.41 -1.84 8.51
N ARG A 28 7.86 -2.85 9.27
CA ARG A 28 7.14 -4.13 9.39
C ARG A 28 5.75 -3.97 9.98
N GLU A 29 5.62 -3.18 11.04
CA GLU A 29 4.32 -2.90 11.67
C GLU A 29 3.35 -2.21 10.70
N ALA A 30 3.84 -1.24 9.92
CA ALA A 30 3.05 -0.59 8.89
C ALA A 30 2.59 -1.59 7.80
N LEU A 31 3.48 -2.49 7.35
CA LEU A 31 3.15 -3.53 6.37
C LEU A 31 2.10 -4.51 6.90
N ASP A 32 2.21 -4.93 8.15
CA ASP A 32 1.25 -5.83 8.80
C ASP A 32 -0.12 -5.17 8.90
N GLU A 33 -0.17 -3.89 9.27
CA GLU A 33 -1.39 -3.11 9.41
C GLU A 33 -2.07 -2.84 8.06
N ILE A 34 -1.28 -2.53 7.01
CA ILE A 34 -1.80 -2.40 5.64
C ILE A 34 -2.40 -3.73 5.20
N ALA A 35 -1.67 -4.84 5.36
CA ALA A 35 -2.16 -6.15 4.96
C ALA A 35 -3.46 -6.52 5.67
N ARG A 36 -3.56 -6.25 6.98
CA ARG A 36 -4.78 -6.46 7.76
C ARG A 36 -5.98 -5.73 7.15
N HIS A 37 -5.84 -4.45 6.82
CA HIS A 37 -6.90 -3.68 6.18
C HIS A 37 -7.29 -4.22 4.80
N LEU A 38 -6.31 -4.62 3.99
CA LEU A 38 -6.57 -5.21 2.67
C LEU A 38 -7.30 -6.55 2.78
N ILE A 39 -6.93 -7.39 3.75
CA ILE A 39 -7.61 -8.66 4.02
C ILE A 39 -9.06 -8.40 4.44
N THR A 40 -9.29 -7.47 5.38
CA THR A 40 -10.64 -7.08 5.79
C THR A 40 -11.47 -6.58 4.60
N ALA A 41 -10.90 -5.69 3.78
CA ALA A 41 -11.59 -5.19 2.59
C ALA A 41 -11.91 -6.32 1.61
N ALA A 42 -10.95 -7.21 1.34
CA ALA A 42 -11.14 -8.34 0.44
C ALA A 42 -12.27 -9.27 0.91
N LEU A 43 -12.31 -9.60 2.21
CA LEU A 43 -13.39 -10.41 2.80
C LEU A 43 -14.75 -9.72 2.77
N THR A 44 -14.77 -8.38 2.67
CA THR A 44 -16.01 -7.59 2.73
C THR A 44 -16.64 -7.42 1.35
N VAL A 45 -15.82 -7.17 0.31
CA VAL A 45 -16.32 -6.82 -1.04
C VAL A 45 -15.92 -7.81 -2.14
N ASP A 46 -15.10 -8.81 -1.82
CA ASP A 46 -14.60 -9.85 -2.74
C ASP A 46 -14.10 -9.32 -4.11
N PRO A 47 -13.13 -8.37 -4.11
CA PRO A 47 -12.63 -7.81 -5.36
C PRO A 47 -11.68 -8.81 -6.03
N SER A 48 -11.61 -8.79 -7.36
CA SER A 48 -10.58 -9.55 -8.08
C SER A 48 -9.20 -8.88 -8.05
N ARG A 49 -9.14 -7.56 -7.83
CA ARG A 49 -7.90 -6.77 -7.82
C ARG A 49 -8.02 -5.54 -6.91
N ILE A 50 -6.93 -5.20 -6.24
CA ILE A 50 -6.79 -4.00 -5.40
C ILE A 50 -5.59 -3.18 -5.88
N ALA A 51 -5.82 -1.90 -6.22
CA ALA A 51 -4.77 -0.97 -6.62
C ALA A 51 -4.37 -0.05 -5.46
N ILE A 52 -3.07 -0.01 -5.12
CA ILE A 52 -2.50 0.87 -4.10
C ILE A 52 -2.01 2.16 -4.77
N GLY A 53 -2.60 3.29 -4.40
CA GLY A 53 -2.24 4.62 -4.90
C GLY A 53 -1.51 5.49 -3.87
N GLY A 54 -1.34 6.76 -4.21
CA GLY A 54 -0.78 7.78 -3.30
C GLY A 54 0.73 7.64 -3.05
N GLY A 55 1.22 8.31 -2.00
CA GLY A 55 2.65 8.38 -1.69
C GLY A 55 3.30 7.03 -1.38
N MET A 56 2.50 6.02 -0.99
CA MET A 56 2.96 4.66 -0.74
C MET A 56 3.55 3.99 -1.98
N THR A 57 3.14 4.40 -3.18
CA THR A 57 3.67 3.86 -4.44
C THR A 57 5.18 4.08 -4.60
N ARG A 58 5.75 5.09 -3.93
CA ARG A 58 7.20 5.36 -3.94
C ARG A 58 8.03 4.25 -3.32
N ALA A 59 7.44 3.43 -2.44
CA ALA A 59 8.12 2.27 -1.86
C ALA A 59 8.30 1.11 -2.86
N GLY A 60 7.59 1.12 -3.99
CA GLY A 60 7.75 0.11 -5.03
C GLY A 60 7.58 -1.33 -4.51
N SER A 61 8.52 -2.21 -4.88
CA SER A 61 8.55 -3.61 -4.47
C SER A 61 8.72 -3.79 -2.95
N ALA A 62 9.36 -2.84 -2.26
CA ALA A 62 9.53 -2.90 -0.80
C ALA A 62 8.18 -2.84 -0.05
N LEU A 63 7.12 -2.32 -0.69
CA LEU A 63 5.75 -2.40 -0.22
C LEU A 63 4.98 -3.54 -0.89
N LEU A 64 5.03 -3.62 -2.22
CA LEU A 64 4.17 -4.50 -3.01
C LEU A 64 4.38 -5.98 -2.64
N ASP A 65 5.63 -6.43 -2.60
CA ASP A 65 5.95 -7.84 -2.38
C ASP A 65 5.56 -8.32 -0.97
N PRO A 66 5.96 -7.65 0.12
CA PRO A 66 5.61 -8.08 1.46
C PRO A 66 4.13 -8.00 1.78
N VAL A 67 3.40 -7.01 1.24
CA VAL A 67 1.93 -6.93 1.42
C VAL A 67 1.25 -8.04 0.65
N SER A 68 1.61 -8.24 -0.63
CA SER A 68 1.02 -9.30 -1.44
C SER A 68 1.25 -10.69 -0.84
N ALA A 69 2.43 -10.93 -0.26
CA ALA A 69 2.72 -12.18 0.44
C ALA A 69 1.81 -12.38 1.67
N ARG A 70 1.62 -11.35 2.50
CA ARG A 70 0.74 -11.44 3.68
C ARG A 70 -0.72 -11.71 3.30
N VAL A 71 -1.23 -11.02 2.29
CA VAL A 71 -2.60 -11.21 1.80
C VAL A 71 -2.79 -12.62 1.25
N ARG A 72 -1.85 -13.13 0.44
CA ARG A 72 -1.90 -14.51 -0.09
C ARG A 72 -1.81 -15.59 0.99
N THR A 73 -1.07 -15.35 2.05
CA THR A 73 -0.99 -16.30 3.18
C THR A 73 -2.31 -16.33 3.95
N ALA A 74 -2.99 -15.20 4.08
CA ALA A 74 -4.22 -15.09 4.87
C ALA A 74 -5.48 -15.54 4.11
N LEU A 75 -5.50 -15.44 2.78
CA LEU A 75 -6.68 -15.67 1.95
C LEU A 75 -6.46 -16.79 0.94
N PRO A 76 -7.35 -17.79 0.86
CA PRO A 76 -7.25 -18.87 -0.14
C PRO A 76 -7.41 -18.35 -1.58
N TYR A 77 -8.23 -17.32 -1.77
CA TYR A 77 -8.48 -16.66 -3.05
C TYR A 77 -8.13 -15.18 -2.93
N ALA A 78 -6.84 -14.89 -2.77
CA ALA A 78 -6.37 -13.52 -2.61
C ALA A 78 -6.57 -12.68 -3.90
N PRO A 79 -7.02 -11.42 -3.78
CA PRO A 79 -7.04 -10.50 -4.91
C PRO A 79 -5.62 -10.22 -5.40
N GLU A 80 -5.51 -9.85 -6.66
CA GLU A 80 -4.25 -9.31 -7.18
C GLU A 80 -4.00 -7.91 -6.58
N ILE A 81 -2.88 -7.75 -5.88
CA ILE A 81 -2.45 -6.44 -5.36
C ILE A 81 -1.53 -5.81 -6.40
N VAL A 82 -1.81 -4.57 -6.80
CA VAL A 82 -1.02 -3.83 -7.80
C VAL A 82 -0.73 -2.41 -7.31
N LEU A 83 0.36 -1.81 -7.79
CA LEU A 83 0.58 -0.38 -7.64
C LEU A 83 -0.20 0.38 -8.73
N SER A 84 -0.81 1.51 -8.35
CA SER A 84 -1.52 2.37 -9.29
C SER A 84 -0.57 2.94 -10.34
N ARG A 85 -0.96 2.83 -11.61
CA ARG A 85 -0.24 3.43 -12.74
C ARG A 85 -0.34 4.97 -12.74
N PHE A 86 -1.39 5.52 -12.15
CA PHE A 86 -1.73 6.94 -12.19
C PHE A 86 -1.42 7.61 -10.85
N ALA A 87 -0.17 7.53 -10.42
CA ALA A 87 0.23 7.88 -9.05
C ALA A 87 -0.19 9.30 -8.62
N ALA A 88 0.03 10.31 -9.46
CA ALA A 88 -0.25 11.71 -9.15
C ALA A 88 -1.59 12.23 -9.70
N ASP A 89 -2.14 11.58 -10.73
CA ASP A 89 -3.25 12.11 -11.52
C ASP A 89 -4.47 11.18 -11.60
N ALA A 90 -4.49 10.05 -10.88
CA ALA A 90 -5.64 9.12 -10.82
C ALA A 90 -6.96 9.84 -10.53
N SER A 91 -6.98 10.70 -9.52
CA SER A 91 -8.19 11.41 -9.09
C SER A 91 -8.70 12.37 -10.17
N LEU A 92 -7.79 13.11 -10.82
CA LEU A 92 -8.15 14.04 -11.90
C LEU A 92 -8.69 13.28 -13.12
N ARG A 93 -8.02 12.18 -13.51
CA ARG A 93 -8.48 11.33 -14.61
C ARG A 93 -9.85 10.71 -14.31
N GLY A 94 -10.06 10.24 -13.09
CA GLY A 94 -11.36 9.75 -12.62
C GLY A 94 -12.45 10.80 -12.75
N ALA A 95 -12.17 12.04 -12.33
CA ALA A 95 -13.11 13.16 -12.46
C ALA A 95 -13.49 13.44 -13.93
N VAL A 96 -12.50 13.45 -14.84
CA VAL A 96 -12.77 13.63 -16.28
C VAL A 96 -13.60 12.48 -16.85
N LEU A 97 -13.30 11.22 -16.46
CA LEU A 97 -14.08 10.06 -16.91
C LEU A 97 -15.53 10.12 -16.40
N LEU A 98 -15.75 10.52 -15.15
CA LEU A 98 -17.09 10.72 -14.60
C LEU A 98 -17.84 11.83 -15.34
N ALA A 99 -17.21 12.97 -15.60
CA ALA A 99 -17.82 14.06 -16.35
C ALA A 99 -18.21 13.67 -17.78
N ARG A 100 -17.47 12.73 -18.39
CA ARG A 100 -17.74 12.20 -19.74
C ARG A 100 -18.77 11.07 -19.78
N GLY A 101 -19.07 10.44 -18.65
CA GLY A 101 -20.02 9.32 -18.54
C GLY A 101 -21.40 9.73 -18.06
N SER A 102 -21.63 11.02 -17.83
CA SER A 102 -22.92 11.61 -17.46
C SER A 102 -23.75 11.94 -18.71
N ASP A 103 -24.14 10.91 -19.46
CA ASP A 103 -25.20 10.99 -20.49
C ASP A 103 -26.40 10.14 -20.06
#